data_AF-A0A1T6PSA2-F1
#
_entry.id   AF-A0A1T6PSA2-F1
#
_cell.length_a   1.000
_cell.length_b   1.000
_cell.length_c   1.000
_cell.angle_alpha   90.00
_cell.angle_beta   90.00
_cell.angle_gamma   90.00
#
_symmetry.space_group_name_H-M   'P 1'
#
loop_
_entity.id
_entity.type
_entity.pdbx_description
1 polymer ?
#
loop_
_entity_poly.entity_id
_entity_poly.type
_entity_poly.pdbx_seq_one_letter_code
_entity_poly.pdbx_strand_id
1 'polypeptide(L)'
;MSLEDLKQNAADGRLVLHLEDGAITKIINACEDYSRALAQLKQQARALSTYPLGFAEAHLDSGAKLAQAFQEKAAGATTSADATFQSHVDQVEEMKSLFVALQNGYKSMDGSNAHGFGTGGS
;
A
#
# COMPACT_ATOMS: atom_id res chain seq x y z
N MET A 1 -1.04 10.65 -18.48
CA MET A 1 0.26 10.28 -17.90
C MET A 1 0.01 9.10 -16.99
N SER A 2 0.60 7.95 -17.31
CA SER A 2 0.45 6.72 -16.55
C SER A 2 1.27 6.77 -15.25
N LEU A 3 1.00 5.88 -14.30
CA LEU A 3 1.88 5.76 -13.14
C LEU A 3 3.29 5.33 -13.52
N GLU A 4 3.42 4.46 -14.52
CA GLU A 4 4.73 4.06 -15.02
C GLU A 4 5.49 5.27 -15.59
N ASP A 5 4.79 6.21 -16.25
CA ASP A 5 5.38 7.48 -16.67
C ASP A 5 5.81 8.32 -15.47
N LEU A 6 5.03 8.34 -14.38
CA LEU A 6 5.37 9.05 -13.14
C LEU A 6 6.63 8.46 -12.49
N LYS A 7 6.71 7.12 -12.37
CA LYS A 7 7.87 6.40 -11.82
C LYS A 7 9.12 6.65 -12.66
N GLN A 8 9.00 6.59 -13.98
CA GLN A 8 10.13 6.86 -14.87
C GLN A 8 10.60 8.32 -14.76
N ASN A 9 9.68 9.29 -14.75
CA ASN A 9 10.04 10.68 -14.55
C ASN A 9 10.66 10.95 -13.17
N ALA A 10 10.21 10.26 -12.12
CA ALA A 10 10.82 10.32 -10.79
C ALA A 10 12.24 9.74 -10.77
N ALA A 11 12.45 8.57 -11.39
CA ALA A 11 13.77 7.95 -11.50
C ALA A 11 14.75 8.81 -12.30
N ASP A 12 14.27 9.46 -13.36
CA ASP A 12 15.04 10.39 -14.18
C ASP A 12 15.24 11.77 -13.50
N GLY A 13 14.71 11.96 -12.29
CA GLY A 13 14.73 13.22 -11.52
C GLY A 13 14.01 14.39 -12.21
N ARG A 14 13.19 14.09 -13.23
CA ARG A 14 12.35 15.08 -13.94
C ARG A 14 11.08 15.45 -13.18
N LEU A 15 10.74 14.69 -12.13
CA LEU A 15 9.60 14.98 -11.25
C LEU A 15 10.08 15.76 -10.03
N VAL A 16 9.70 17.04 -9.92
CA VAL A 16 10.09 17.92 -8.82
C VAL A 16 8.91 18.14 -7.87
N LEU A 17 8.94 17.48 -6.72
CA LEU A 17 8.09 17.75 -5.56
C LEU A 17 8.83 18.67 -4.58
N HIS A 18 8.20 19.79 -4.22
CA HIS A 18 8.73 20.66 -3.17
C HIS A 18 8.25 20.12 -1.83
N LEU A 19 9.15 19.43 -1.13
CA LEU A 19 8.88 18.79 0.14
C LEU A 19 9.95 19.20 1.15
N GLU A 20 9.56 19.35 2.41
CA GLU A 20 10.50 19.57 3.50
C GLU A 20 11.50 18.41 3.61
N ASP A 21 12.70 18.70 4.15
CA ASP A 21 13.72 17.68 4.35
C ASP A 21 13.18 16.48 5.16
N GLY A 22 13.38 15.28 4.60
CA GLY A 22 12.90 14.04 5.21
C GLY A 22 11.39 13.79 5.09
N ALA A 23 10.60 14.68 4.48
CA ALA A 23 9.17 14.45 4.28
C ALA A 23 8.89 13.23 3.39
N ILE A 24 9.72 12.96 2.36
CA ILE A 24 9.59 11.74 1.54
C ILE A 24 9.78 10.48 2.39
N THR A 25 10.76 10.48 3.30
CA THR A 25 10.97 9.36 4.24
C THR A 25 9.77 9.17 5.15
N LYS A 26 9.20 10.26 5.68
CA LYS A 26 7.97 10.19 6.51
C LYS A 26 6.80 9.59 5.73
N ILE A 27 6.62 9.98 4.47
CA ILE A 27 5.56 9.44 3.61
C ILE A 27 5.78 7.95 3.34
N ILE A 28 7.01 7.53 3.03
CA ILE A 28 7.34 6.10 2.84
C ILE A 28 6.99 5.30 4.10
N ASN A 29 7.42 5.77 5.27
CA ASN A 29 7.12 5.11 6.54
C ASN A 29 5.62 5.02 6.80
N ALA A 30 4.88 6.10 6.52
CA ALA A 30 3.42 6.10 6.65
C ALA A 30 2.74 5.10 5.69
N CYS A 31 3.26 4.94 4.46
CA CYS A 31 2.78 3.91 3.54
C CYS A 31 3.01 2.50 4.11
N GLU A 32 4.18 2.26 4.71
CA GLU A 32 4.47 0.96 5.32
C GLU A 32 3.60 0.67 6.54
N ASP A 33 3.42 1.64 7.43
CA ASP A 33 2.53 1.52 8.60
C ASP A 33 1.11 1.19 8.16
N TYR A 34 0.61 1.89 7.15
CA TYR A 34 -0.74 1.70 6.65
C TYR A 34 -0.90 0.35 5.94
N SER A 35 0.08 -0.06 5.11
CA SER A 35 0.12 -1.38 4.47
C SER A 35 0.09 -2.51 5.52
N ARG A 36 0.85 -2.37 6.62
CA ARG A 36 0.81 -3.33 7.75
C ARG A 36 -0.56 -3.38 8.41
N ALA A 37 -1.19 -2.24 8.68
CA ALA A 37 -2.52 -2.20 9.29
C ALA A 37 -3.58 -2.86 8.39
N LEU A 38 -3.54 -2.60 7.08
CA LEU A 38 -4.42 -3.26 6.11
C LEU A 38 -4.19 -4.77 6.05
N ALA A 39 -2.94 -5.23 6.08
CA ALA A 39 -2.62 -6.65 6.12
C ALA A 39 -3.15 -7.34 7.40
N GLN A 40 -3.13 -6.65 8.55
CA GLN A 40 -3.74 -7.15 9.79
C GLN A 40 -5.27 -7.26 9.67
N LEU A 41 -5.93 -6.23 9.14
CA LEU A 41 -7.38 -6.26 8.91
C LEU A 41 -7.78 -7.38 7.94
N LYS A 42 -6.98 -7.61 6.91
CA LYS A 42 -7.12 -8.72 5.98
C LYS A 42 -7.05 -10.08 6.69
N GLN A 43 -6.07 -10.28 7.57
CA GLN A 43 -5.96 -11.51 8.36
C GLN A 43 -7.18 -11.70 9.29
N GLN A 44 -7.67 -10.63 9.91
CA GLN A 44 -8.87 -10.68 10.75
C GLN A 44 -10.12 -11.04 9.93
N ALA A 45 -10.26 -10.50 8.72
CA ALA A 45 -11.34 -10.85 7.81
C ALA A 45 -11.33 -12.36 7.46
N ARG A 46 -10.15 -12.93 7.20
CA ARG A 46 -10.01 -14.38 6.98
C ARG A 46 -10.35 -15.21 8.21
N ALA A 47 -10.01 -14.73 9.41
CA ALA A 47 -10.39 -15.42 10.63
C ALA A 47 -11.91 -15.44 10.82
N LEU A 48 -12.58 -14.33 10.48
CA LEU A 48 -14.04 -14.21 10.53
C LEU A 48 -14.75 -15.10 9.50
N SER A 49 -14.13 -15.36 8.34
CA SER A 49 -14.73 -16.25 7.33
C SER A 49 -14.79 -17.71 7.74
N THR A 50 -14.11 -18.09 8.82
CA THR A 50 -14.17 -19.44 9.39
C THR A 50 -14.77 -19.46 10.80
N TYR A 51 -15.27 -18.32 11.28
CA TYR A 51 -15.78 -18.20 12.64
C TYR A 51 -17.20 -18.79 12.73
N PRO A 52 -17.43 -19.77 13.61
CA PRO A 52 -18.77 -20.34 13.80
C PRO A 52 -19.66 -19.35 14.57
N LEU A 53 -20.86 -19.09 14.08
CA LEU A 53 -21.86 -18.22 14.72
C LEU A 53 -22.64 -18.91 15.85
N GLY A 54 -22.41 -20.20 16.06
CA GLY A 54 -22.90 -20.95 17.22
C GLY A 54 -24.22 -21.68 16.99
N PHE A 55 -25.03 -21.83 18.04
CA PHE A 55 -26.17 -22.76 18.07
C PHE A 55 -27.12 -22.63 16.87
N ALA A 56 -27.45 -21.40 16.47
CA ALA A 56 -28.38 -21.15 15.37
C ALA A 56 -27.86 -21.64 14.01
N GLU A 57 -26.55 -21.56 13.77
CA GLU A 57 -25.92 -22.06 12.54
C GLU A 57 -26.12 -23.58 12.38
N ALA A 58 -26.04 -24.32 13.48
CA ALA A 58 -26.15 -25.78 13.47
C ALA A 58 -27.59 -26.33 13.54
N HIS A 59 -28.56 -25.51 13.95
CA HIS A 59 -29.92 -26.00 14.27
C HIS A 59 -31.04 -25.28 13.52
N LEU A 60 -30.75 -24.18 12.82
CA LEU A 60 -31.72 -23.42 12.05
C LEU A 60 -31.19 -23.13 10.65
N ASP A 61 -31.95 -23.45 9.62
CA ASP A 61 -31.59 -23.14 8.22
C ASP A 61 -31.31 -21.65 8.00
N SER A 62 -32.05 -20.78 8.70
CA SER A 62 -31.83 -19.33 8.66
C SER A 62 -30.52 -18.92 9.33
N GLY A 63 -30.11 -19.62 10.39
CA GLY A 63 -28.82 -19.42 11.04
C GLY A 63 -27.65 -19.86 10.15
N ALA A 64 -27.78 -21.00 9.48
CA ALA A 64 -26.78 -21.46 8.51
C ALA A 64 -26.62 -20.49 7.34
N LYS A 65 -27.73 -19.99 6.78
CA LYS A 65 -27.71 -18.97 5.71
C LYS A 65 -27.08 -17.66 6.16
N LEU A 66 -27.35 -17.23 7.39
CA LEU A 66 -26.75 -16.02 7.96
C LEU A 66 -25.24 -16.19 8.13
N ALA A 67 -24.79 -17.34 8.67
CA ALA A 67 -23.37 -17.67 8.80
C ALA A 67 -22.66 -17.64 7.45
N GLN A 68 -23.23 -18.29 6.43
CA GLN A 68 -22.69 -18.26 5.07
C GLN A 68 -22.57 -16.82 4.55
N ALA A 69 -23.62 -16.00 4.69
CA ALA A 69 -23.58 -14.61 4.21
C ALA A 69 -22.50 -13.77 4.92
N PHE A 70 -22.29 -13.96 6.23
CA PHE A 70 -21.22 -13.31 6.97
C PHE A 70 -19.84 -13.76 6.50
N GLN A 71 -19.65 -15.08 6.33
CA GLN A 71 -18.37 -15.66 5.91
C GLN A 71 -18.00 -15.23 4.48
N GLU A 72 -18.97 -15.18 3.57
CA GLU A 72 -18.80 -14.67 2.21
C GLU A 72 -18.40 -13.19 2.19
N LYS A 73 -19.05 -12.37 3.01
CA LYS A 73 -18.70 -10.95 3.16
C LYS A 73 -17.32 -10.74 3.77
N ALA A 74 -16.89 -11.66 4.63
CA ALA A 74 -15.58 -11.60 5.26
C ALA A 74 -14.44 -11.92 4.28
N ALA A 75 -14.49 -13.07 3.58
CA ALA A 75 -13.41 -13.46 2.66
C ALA A 75 -13.84 -14.32 1.44
N GLY A 76 -15.13 -14.64 1.28
CA GLY A 76 -15.59 -15.57 0.24
C GLY A 76 -15.90 -14.95 -1.14
N ALA A 77 -16.16 -13.65 -1.19
CA ALA A 77 -16.54 -12.94 -2.43
C ALA A 77 -15.42 -12.03 -2.97
N THR A 78 -15.50 -11.68 -4.26
CA THR A 78 -14.61 -10.68 -4.88
C THR A 78 -14.79 -9.27 -4.30
N THR A 79 -15.94 -9.00 -3.68
CA THR A 79 -16.26 -7.76 -2.95
C THR A 79 -16.18 -7.94 -1.43
N SER A 80 -15.51 -9.00 -0.97
CA SER A 80 -15.31 -9.25 0.46
C SER A 80 -14.36 -8.23 1.10
N ALA A 81 -14.36 -8.21 2.44
CA ALA A 81 -13.41 -7.43 3.21
C ALA A 81 -11.96 -7.86 2.89
N ASP A 82 -11.65 -9.16 2.80
CA ASP A 82 -10.32 -9.67 2.43
C ASP A 82 -9.84 -9.08 1.09
N ALA A 83 -10.68 -9.15 0.06
CA ALA A 83 -10.37 -8.65 -1.28
C ALA A 83 -10.21 -7.12 -1.30
N THR A 84 -11.05 -6.41 -0.54
CA THR A 84 -10.99 -4.95 -0.43
C THR A 84 -9.71 -4.49 0.25
N PHE A 85 -9.32 -5.13 1.36
CA PHE A 85 -8.08 -4.81 2.05
C PHE A 85 -6.86 -5.13 1.18
N GLN A 86 -6.87 -6.24 0.43
CA GLN A 86 -5.79 -6.52 -0.53
C GLN A 86 -5.66 -5.44 -1.60
N SER A 87 -6.78 -5.02 -2.20
CA SER A 87 -6.78 -3.95 -3.22
C SER A 87 -6.17 -2.65 -2.67
N HIS A 88 -6.47 -2.29 -1.42
CA HIS A 88 -5.84 -1.14 -0.78
C HIS A 88 -4.37 -1.35 -0.45
N VAL A 89 -3.95 -2.55 -0.04
CA VAL A 89 -2.51 -2.87 0.10
C VAL A 89 -1.79 -2.63 -1.22
N ASP A 90 -2.34 -3.14 -2.33
CA ASP A 90 -1.72 -3.00 -3.65
C ASP A 90 -1.57 -1.52 -4.06
N GLN A 91 -2.59 -0.71 -3.83
CA GLN A 91 -2.55 0.74 -4.10
C GLN A 91 -1.52 1.48 -3.22
N VAL A 92 -1.40 1.11 -1.94
CA VAL A 92 -0.44 1.75 -1.02
C VAL A 92 1.00 1.36 -1.37
N GLU A 93 1.24 0.10 -1.73
CA GLU A 93 2.54 -0.36 -2.20
C GLU A 93 2.94 0.31 -3.52
N GLU A 94 1.97 0.47 -4.42
CA GLU A 94 2.15 1.19 -5.66
C GLU A 94 2.53 2.67 -5.41
N MET A 95 1.82 3.36 -4.51
CA MET A 95 2.15 4.72 -4.09
C MET A 95 3.54 4.81 -3.41
N LYS A 96 3.87 3.87 -2.52
CA LYS A 96 5.18 3.81 -1.85
C LYS A 96 6.31 3.70 -2.87
N SER A 97 6.14 2.87 -3.90
CA SER A 97 7.16 2.67 -4.94
C SER A 97 7.50 3.97 -5.70
N LEU A 98 6.50 4.83 -5.93
CA LEU A 98 6.71 6.15 -6.54
C LEU A 98 7.55 7.06 -5.62
N PHE A 99 7.24 7.09 -4.32
CA PHE A 99 8.01 7.91 -3.36
C PHE A 99 9.44 7.40 -3.16
N VAL A 100 9.66 6.09 -3.22
CA VAL A 100 11.01 5.51 -3.22
C VAL A 100 11.78 5.93 -4.48
N ALA A 101 11.15 5.88 -5.66
CA ALA A 101 11.76 6.32 -6.91
C ALA A 101 12.16 7.80 -6.85
N LEU A 102 11.28 8.66 -6.32
CA LEU A 102 11.54 10.08 -6.09
C LEU A 102 12.74 10.30 -5.16
N GLN A 103 12.78 9.61 -4.02
CA GLN A 103 13.89 9.74 -3.08
C GLN A 103 15.24 9.37 -3.73
N ASN A 104 15.25 8.32 -4.55
CA ASN A 104 16.45 7.87 -5.25
C ASN A 104 16.88 8.85 -6.34
N GLY A 105 15.92 9.41 -7.10
CA GLY A 105 16.17 10.45 -8.10
C GLY A 105 16.87 11.67 -7.50
N TYR A 106 16.38 12.17 -6.35
CA TYR A 106 17.01 13.30 -5.66
C TYR A 106 18.44 13.00 -5.22
N LYS A 107 18.67 11.86 -4.56
CA LYS A 107 20.02 11.46 -4.13
C LYS A 107 21.01 11.36 -5.31
N SER A 108 20.54 10.89 -6.46
CA SER A 108 21.35 10.79 -7.69
C SER A 108 21.72 12.16 -8.27
N MET A 109 20.76 13.10 -8.29
CA MET A 109 20.98 14.46 -8.77
C MET A 109 21.89 15.27 -7.84
N ASP A 110 21.69 15.17 -6.52
CA ASP A 110 22.56 15.83 -5.53
C ASP A 110 24.00 15.30 -5.62
N GLY A 111 24.16 13.98 -5.75
CA GLY A 111 25.47 13.36 -5.95
C GLY A 111 26.15 13.81 -7.24
N SER A 112 25.41 13.89 -8.35
CA SER A 112 25.95 14.31 -9.65
C SER A 112 26.33 15.80 -9.65
N ASN A 113 25.53 16.66 -9.02
CA ASN A 113 25.84 18.08 -8.87
C ASN A 113 27.06 18.30 -7.96
N ALA A 114 27.18 17.57 -6.85
CA ALA A 114 28.34 17.67 -5.96
C ALA A 114 29.67 17.30 -6.65
N HIS A 115 29.65 16.37 -7.62
CA HIS A 115 30.84 16.00 -8.41
C HIS A 115 31.14 16.99 -9.55
N GLY A 116 30.13 17.71 -10.07
CA GLY A 116 30.28 18.68 -11.15
C GLY A 116 30.90 20.03 -10.73
N PHE A 117 30.78 20.42 -9.46
CA PHE A 117 31.34 21.68 -8.94
C PHE A 117 32.74 21.53 -8.31
N GLY A 118 33.31 20.32 -8.24
CA GLY A 118 34.60 20.05 -7.60
C GLY A 118 35.85 20.26 -8.48
N THR A 119 35.71 20.58 -9.77
CA THR A 119 36.82 20.68 -10.74
C THR A 119 37.06 22.09 -11.30
N GLY A 120 36.41 23.12 -10.76
CA GLY A 120 36.53 24.51 -11.19
C GLY A 120 37.24 25.41 -10.19
N GLY A 121 38.47 25.10 -9.81
CA GLY A 121 39.31 25.97 -8.98
C GLY A 121 40.79 25.74 -9.28
N SER A 122 41.32 26.51 -10.23
CA SER A 122 42.76 26.69 -10.48
C SER A 122 43.15 28.10 -10.10
#